data_AF-A0A087TRL7-F1
#
_entry.id   AF-A0A087TRL7-F1
#
_cell.length_a   1.000
_cell.length_b   1.000
_cell.length_c   1.000
_cell.angle_alpha   90.00
_cell.angle_beta   90.00
_cell.angle_gamma   90.00
#
_symmetry.space_group_name_H-M   'P 1'
#
loop_
_entity.id
_entity.type
_entity.pdbx_description
1 polymer ?
#
loop_
_entity_poly.entity_id
_entity_poly.type
_entity_poly.pdbx_seq_one_letter_code
_entity_poly.pdbx_strand_id
1 'polypeptide(L)'
;MKPITVINSDRSLYYEVKAEIFLDYLKGVVEQLTTEEQIETSLSKAFESLCENEDKMAILLHMLMHREEETTKEVQEIQEFAVSWMLLKLLSNKNDPLTHFIWKQSATKLRTIAVNNSAFYNFYSDFLVNCVNMLECNSYPAGSEWKLRQISNDVTLSRDAILNHYKCLLSANDDVCHATRENLLRLVAQGNTAIWNEILSFIA
;
A
#
# COMPACT_ATOMS: atom_id res chain seq x y z
N MET A 1 35.76 -18.99 3.01
CA MET A 1 35.14 -17.73 3.45
C MET A 1 33.66 -17.79 3.13
N LYS A 2 32.78 -17.67 4.13
CA LYS A 2 31.34 -17.52 3.88
C LYS A 2 31.09 -16.10 3.36
N PRO A 3 30.19 -15.88 2.38
CA PRO A 3 29.82 -14.54 1.99
C PRO A 3 29.11 -13.86 3.17
N ILE A 4 29.58 -12.68 3.53
CA ILE A 4 28.88 -11.79 4.44
C ILE A 4 27.71 -11.23 3.64
N THR A 5 26.50 -11.65 3.96
CA THR A 5 25.28 -11.00 3.52
C THR A 5 25.27 -9.61 4.16
N VAL A 6 25.60 -8.57 3.40
CA VAL A 6 25.39 -7.19 3.84
C VAL A 6 23.88 -6.98 3.90
N ILE A 7 23.39 -6.73 5.11
CA ILE A 7 21.98 -6.76 5.48
C ILE A 7 21.30 -5.50 4.93
N ASN A 8 20.10 -5.66 4.36
CA ASN A 8 19.19 -4.61 3.85
C ASN A 8 18.80 -3.50 4.86
N SER A 9 19.38 -3.46 6.06
CA SER A 9 19.04 -2.51 7.13
C SER A 9 19.45 -1.07 6.81
N ASP A 10 20.57 -0.87 6.13
CA ASP A 10 21.11 0.48 5.86
C ASP A 10 20.22 1.30 4.92
N ARG A 11 19.45 0.64 4.05
CA ARG A 11 18.54 1.32 3.13
C ARG A 11 17.22 1.72 3.77
N SER A 12 16.69 0.95 4.73
CA SER A 12 15.46 1.33 5.44
C SER A 12 15.71 2.57 6.29
N LEU A 13 16.77 2.54 7.10
CA LEU A 13 17.17 3.66 7.94
C LEU A 13 17.46 4.92 7.12
N TYR A 14 18.10 4.77 5.95
CA TYR A 14 18.29 5.88 5.01
C TYR A 14 16.97 6.53 4.63
N TYR A 15 15.95 5.75 4.26
CA TYR A 15 14.66 6.30 3.86
C TYR A 15 13.83 6.85 5.03
N GLU A 16 13.96 6.28 6.22
CA GLU A 16 13.36 6.82 7.45
C GLU A 16 13.89 8.23 7.72
N VAL A 17 15.21 8.41 7.77
CA VAL A 17 15.83 9.73 7.98
C VAL A 17 15.45 10.71 6.86
N LYS A 18 15.37 10.26 5.61
CA LYS A 18 14.93 11.12 4.49
C LYS A 18 13.47 11.51 4.59
N ALA A 19 12.60 10.62 5.08
CA ALA A 19 11.20 10.90 5.29
C ALA A 19 11.00 11.95 6.41
N GLU A 20 11.75 11.84 7.51
CA GLU A 20 11.73 12.83 8.60
C GLU A 20 12.16 14.22 8.11
N ILE A 21 13.32 14.32 7.42
CA ILE A 21 13.79 15.59 6.85
C ILE A 21 12.77 16.18 5.88
N PHE A 22 12.11 15.34 5.09
CA PHE A 22 11.10 15.79 4.15
C PHE A 22 9.83 16.27 4.86
N LEU A 23 9.39 15.58 5.92
CA LEU A 23 8.27 16.02 6.76
C LEU A 23 8.56 17.38 7.40
N ASP A 24 9.75 17.57 7.98
CA ASP A 24 10.15 18.85 8.57
C ASP A 24 10.13 20.00 7.56
N TYR A 25 10.60 19.72 6.33
CA TYR A 25 10.48 20.67 5.23
C TYR A 25 9.03 21.02 4.92
N LEU A 26 8.14 20.02 4.80
CA LEU A 26 6.72 20.24 4.51
C LEU A 26 6.01 21.00 5.64
N LYS A 27 6.33 20.71 6.90
CA LYS A 27 5.81 21.48 8.05
C LYS A 27 6.17 22.96 7.92
N GLY A 28 7.44 23.26 7.62
CA GLY A 28 7.88 24.64 7.40
C GLY A 28 7.16 25.32 6.23
N VAL A 29 6.79 24.57 5.19
CA VAL A 29 5.97 25.09 4.07
C VAL A 29 4.55 25.38 4.55
N VAL A 30 3.89 24.46 5.26
CA VAL A 30 2.51 24.65 5.75
C VAL A 30 2.42 25.83 6.73
N GLU A 31 3.38 25.98 7.63
CA GLU A 31 3.44 27.08 8.62
C GLU A 31 3.60 28.47 7.99
N GLN A 32 4.16 28.56 6.78
CA GLN A 32 4.40 29.83 6.08
C GLN A 32 3.24 30.29 5.19
N LEU A 33 2.28 29.40 4.92
CA LEU A 33 1.18 29.65 3.98
C LEU A 33 -0.12 29.94 4.73
N THR A 34 -0.95 30.81 4.17
CA THR A 34 -2.13 31.34 4.86
C THR A 34 -3.45 30.86 4.27
N THR A 35 -3.44 30.26 3.08
CA THR A 35 -4.64 29.71 2.44
C THR A 35 -4.49 28.22 2.14
N GLU A 36 -5.60 27.51 2.25
CA GLU A 36 -5.70 26.08 1.93
C GLU A 36 -5.23 25.79 0.50
N GLU A 37 -5.65 26.60 -0.48
CA GLU A 37 -5.24 26.48 -1.89
C GLU A 37 -3.72 26.58 -2.07
N GLN A 38 -3.05 27.49 -1.35
CA GLN A 38 -1.59 27.62 -1.41
C GLN A 38 -0.90 26.39 -0.82
N ILE A 39 -1.43 25.87 0.29
CA ILE A 39 -0.93 24.68 0.96
C ILE A 39 -1.06 23.47 0.01
N GLU A 40 -2.26 23.18 -0.49
CA GLU A 40 -2.52 22.04 -1.37
C GLU A 40 -1.66 22.10 -2.64
N THR A 41 -1.53 23.29 -3.25
CA THR A 41 -0.68 23.49 -4.44
C THR A 41 0.79 23.21 -4.13
N SER A 42 1.27 23.66 -2.98
CA SER A 42 2.68 23.50 -2.59
C SER A 42 3.00 22.06 -2.22
N LEU A 43 2.13 21.40 -1.45
CA LEU A 43 2.25 19.98 -1.11
C LEU A 43 2.17 19.10 -2.36
N SER A 44 1.23 19.38 -3.27
CA SER A 44 1.12 18.64 -4.54
C SER A 44 2.40 18.73 -5.37
N LYS A 45 3.01 19.92 -5.48
CA LYS A 45 4.29 20.10 -6.17
C LYS A 45 5.42 19.33 -5.49
N ALA A 46 5.45 19.34 -4.15
CA ALA A 46 6.47 18.61 -3.40
C ALA A 46 6.34 17.09 -3.62
N PHE A 47 5.13 16.53 -3.59
CA PHE A 47 4.92 15.11 -3.85
C PHE A 47 5.14 14.72 -5.30
N GLU A 48 4.79 15.57 -6.27
CA GLU A 48 5.11 15.33 -7.68
C GLU A 48 6.62 15.18 -7.89
N SER A 49 7.44 15.97 -7.18
CA SER A 49 8.90 15.87 -7.24
C SER A 49 9.46 14.55 -6.68
N LEU A 50 8.68 13.83 -5.86
CA LEU A 50 9.05 12.50 -5.38
C LEU A 50 8.79 11.40 -6.42
N CYS A 51 7.94 11.65 -7.42
CA CYS A 51 7.62 10.69 -8.46
C CYS A 51 8.65 10.61 -9.60
N GLU A 52 9.78 11.30 -9.48
CA GLU A 52 10.84 11.26 -10.50
C GLU A 52 11.57 9.91 -10.58
N ASN A 53 11.71 9.19 -9.45
CA ASN A 53 12.34 7.87 -9.41
C ASN A 53 11.92 7.05 -8.18
N GLU A 54 12.20 5.74 -8.21
CA GLU A 54 11.81 4.80 -7.14
C GLU A 54 12.45 5.14 -5.77
N ASP A 55 13.67 5.69 -5.72
CA ASP A 55 14.32 6.07 -4.46
C ASP A 55 13.59 7.24 -3.78
N LYS A 56 13.11 8.21 -4.56
CA LYS A 56 12.31 9.32 -4.04
C LYS A 56 10.89 8.90 -3.67
N MET A 57 10.26 8.00 -4.43
CA MET A 57 8.97 7.43 -4.05
C MET A 57 9.06 6.60 -2.76
N ALA A 58 10.22 6.00 -2.48
CA ALA A 58 10.45 5.31 -1.21
C ALA A 58 10.38 6.28 -0.03
N ILE A 59 10.80 7.54 -0.18
CA ILE A 59 10.66 8.57 0.86
C ILE A 59 9.18 8.79 1.18
N LEU A 60 8.31 8.91 0.17
CA LEU A 60 6.85 9.04 0.35
C LEU A 60 6.29 7.88 1.17
N LEU A 61 6.68 6.64 0.88
CA LEU A 61 6.16 5.50 1.63
C LEU A 61 6.63 5.46 3.08
N HIS A 62 7.90 5.75 3.35
CA HIS A 62 8.40 5.77 4.74
C HIS A 62 7.77 6.91 5.52
N MET A 63 7.49 8.05 4.86
CA MET A 63 6.71 9.14 5.45
C MET A 63 5.30 8.69 5.86
N LEU A 64 4.61 7.91 5.02
CA LEU A 64 3.27 7.38 5.33
C LEU A 64 3.28 6.25 6.37
N MET A 65 4.40 5.55 6.49
CA MET A 65 4.60 4.53 7.52
C MET A 65 4.94 5.13 8.88
N HIS A 66 5.46 6.36 8.90
CA HIS A 66 5.87 7.05 10.11
C HIS A 66 4.67 7.27 11.04
N ARG A 67 4.72 6.64 12.21
CA ARG A 67 3.73 6.81 13.27
C ARG A 67 4.50 7.18 14.53
N GLU A 68 4.62 8.48 14.80
CA GLU A 68 5.10 8.93 16.10
C GLU A 68 3.98 8.78 17.15
N GLU A 69 4.37 8.48 18.39
CA GLU A 69 3.43 8.50 19.52
C GLU A 69 2.92 9.92 19.80
N GLU A 70 3.64 10.95 19.32
CA GLU A 70 3.32 12.38 19.44
C GLU A 70 3.38 13.08 18.07
N THR A 71 2.72 12.53 17.05
CA THR A 71 2.58 13.20 15.75
C THR A 71 1.87 14.54 15.93
N THR A 72 2.47 15.65 15.49
CA THR A 72 1.80 16.95 15.54
C THR A 72 0.61 16.98 14.58
N LYS A 73 -0.38 17.84 14.85
CA LYS A 73 -1.58 17.97 14.00
C LYS A 73 -1.21 18.26 12.54
N GLU A 74 -0.18 19.08 12.34
CA GLU A 74 0.33 19.45 11.02
C GLU A 74 0.92 18.25 10.27
N VAL A 75 1.66 17.38 10.96
CA VAL A 75 2.20 16.16 10.34
C VAL A 75 1.08 15.22 9.95
N GLN A 76 0.06 15.07 10.81
CA GLN A 76 -1.11 14.26 10.48
C GLN A 76 -1.84 14.81 9.25
N GLU A 77 -2.08 16.11 9.15
CA GLU A 77 -2.70 16.76 7.99
C GLU A 77 -1.88 16.56 6.71
N ILE A 78 -0.55 16.69 6.79
CA ILE A 78 0.36 16.44 5.66
C ILE A 78 0.27 14.98 5.20
N GLN A 79 0.25 14.03 6.13
CA GLN A 79 0.13 12.60 5.81
C GLN A 79 -1.24 12.26 5.22
N GLU A 80 -2.33 12.82 5.76
CA GLU A 80 -3.69 12.64 5.23
C GLU A 80 -3.82 13.21 3.81
N PHE A 81 -3.25 14.39 3.57
CA PHE A 81 -3.18 14.99 2.25
C PHE A 81 -2.32 14.14 1.31
N ALA A 82 -1.16 13.64 1.75
CA ALA A 82 -0.29 12.76 0.98
C ALA A 82 -0.98 11.47 0.53
N VAL A 83 -1.77 10.84 1.43
CA VAL A 83 -2.56 9.66 1.05
C VAL A 83 -3.62 10.03 0.03
N SER A 84 -4.38 11.11 0.26
CA SER A 84 -5.43 11.54 -0.67
C SER A 84 -4.87 11.83 -2.06
N TRP A 85 -3.75 12.55 -2.12
CA TRP A 85 -3.00 12.83 -3.36
C TRP A 85 -2.53 11.54 -4.05
N MET A 86 -1.94 10.61 -3.30
CA MET A 86 -1.48 9.32 -3.82
C MET A 86 -2.64 8.50 -4.38
N LEU A 87 -3.77 8.42 -3.68
CA LEU A 87 -4.95 7.70 -4.13
C LEU A 87 -5.52 8.29 -5.43
N LEU A 88 -5.56 9.62 -5.56
CA LEU A 88 -5.99 10.28 -6.81
C LEU A 88 -5.08 9.92 -7.99
N LYS A 89 -3.76 9.84 -7.78
CA LYS A 89 -2.81 9.38 -8.80
C LYS A 89 -3.06 7.93 -9.20
N LEU A 90 -3.26 7.04 -8.23
CA LEU A 90 -3.50 5.62 -8.46
C LEU A 90 -4.83 5.37 -9.20
N LEU A 91 -5.84 6.20 -8.97
CA LEU A 91 -7.13 6.13 -9.66
C LEU A 91 -7.08 6.72 -11.08
N SER A 92 -6.28 7.76 -11.30
CA SER A 92 -6.26 8.51 -12.57
C SER A 92 -5.42 7.86 -13.66
N ASN A 93 -4.31 7.20 -13.32
CA ASN A 93 -3.44 6.56 -14.31
C ASN A 93 -2.90 5.20 -13.82
N LYS A 94 -3.48 4.12 -14.35
CA LYS A 94 -3.10 2.76 -14.01
C LYS A 94 -1.68 2.37 -14.44
N ASN A 95 -1.09 3.08 -15.41
CA ASN A 95 0.28 2.88 -15.89
C ASN A 95 1.27 3.89 -15.29
N ASP A 96 0.86 4.65 -14.28
CA ASP A 96 1.74 5.59 -13.60
C ASP A 96 2.91 4.86 -12.92
N PRO A 97 4.15 5.38 -12.99
CA PRO A 97 5.29 4.83 -12.27
C PRO A 97 5.02 4.61 -10.77
N LEU A 98 4.24 5.49 -10.13
CA LEU A 98 3.83 5.35 -8.73
C LEU A 98 2.96 4.11 -8.51
N THR A 99 2.05 3.81 -9.43
CA THR A 99 1.19 2.62 -9.36
C THR A 99 2.02 1.35 -9.38
N HIS A 100 2.96 1.24 -10.33
CA HIS A 100 3.86 0.09 -10.38
C HIS A 100 4.76 0.01 -9.15
N PHE A 101 5.27 1.15 -8.68
CA PHE A 101 6.14 1.21 -7.52
C PHE A 101 5.46 0.74 -6.23
N ILE A 102 4.24 1.19 -5.97
CA ILE A 102 3.47 0.82 -4.77
C ILE A 102 3.20 -0.69 -4.73
N TRP A 103 2.79 -1.27 -5.85
CA TRP A 103 2.46 -2.70 -5.90
C TRP A 103 3.68 -3.63 -5.97
N LYS A 104 4.89 -3.09 -6.16
CA LYS A 104 6.15 -3.82 -5.94
C LYS A 104 6.54 -3.90 -4.46
N GLN A 105 5.93 -3.10 -3.59
CA GLN A 105 6.32 -3.07 -2.19
C GLN A 105 5.87 -4.33 -1.44
N SER A 106 6.61 -4.67 -0.39
CA SER A 106 6.26 -5.78 0.48
C SER A 106 4.89 -5.56 1.14
N ALA A 107 4.13 -6.63 1.31
CA ALA A 107 2.85 -6.64 2.01
C ALA A 107 2.92 -6.00 3.40
N THR A 108 4.01 -6.19 4.14
CA THR A 108 4.22 -5.59 5.46
C THR A 108 4.22 -4.06 5.42
N LYS A 109 4.93 -3.45 4.46
CA LYS A 109 4.96 -1.98 4.30
C LYS A 109 3.58 -1.41 3.97
N LEU A 110 2.87 -2.03 3.03
CA LEU A 110 1.52 -1.59 2.65
C LEU A 110 0.54 -1.77 3.81
N ARG A 111 0.68 -2.84 4.60
CA ARG A 111 -0.09 -3.03 5.83
C ARG A 111 0.18 -1.91 6.83
N THR A 112 1.44 -1.52 7.06
CA THR A 112 1.78 -0.43 7.97
C THR A 112 1.05 0.87 7.58
N ILE A 113 1.05 1.21 6.30
CA ILE A 113 0.30 2.38 5.80
C ILE A 113 -1.20 2.20 6.01
N ALA A 114 -1.76 1.02 5.73
CA ALA A 114 -3.18 0.73 5.92
C ALA A 114 -3.64 0.82 7.38
N VAL A 115 -2.77 0.46 8.34
CA VAL A 115 -3.04 0.64 9.78
C VAL A 115 -3.10 2.11 10.16
N ASN A 116 -2.25 2.94 9.55
CA ASN A 116 -2.18 4.36 9.82
C ASN A 116 -3.25 5.16 9.07
N ASN A 117 -3.82 4.61 7.98
CA ASN A 117 -4.74 5.33 7.12
C ASN A 117 -5.85 4.43 6.55
N SER A 118 -7.08 4.67 7.01
CA SER A 118 -8.26 3.90 6.61
C SER A 118 -8.64 4.10 5.13
N ALA A 119 -8.42 5.27 4.55
CA ALA A 119 -8.68 5.52 3.14
C ALA A 119 -7.75 4.69 2.25
N PHE A 120 -6.47 4.60 2.61
CA PHE A 120 -5.53 3.70 1.95
C PHE A 120 -5.92 2.24 2.13
N TYR A 121 -6.30 1.82 3.33
CA TYR A 121 -6.78 0.46 3.58
C TYR A 121 -7.96 0.09 2.66
N ASN A 122 -8.97 0.95 2.54
CA ASN A 122 -10.13 0.69 1.70
C ASN A 122 -9.74 0.50 0.24
N PHE A 123 -8.94 1.43 -0.30
CA PHE A 123 -8.42 1.32 -1.66
C PHE A 123 -7.59 0.04 -1.88
N TYR A 124 -6.71 -0.27 -0.93
CA TYR A 124 -5.85 -1.44 -0.98
C TYR A 124 -6.66 -2.75 -0.94
N SER A 125 -7.65 -2.84 -0.06
CA SER A 125 -8.58 -3.96 0.02
C SER A 125 -9.31 -4.16 -1.31
N ASP A 126 -9.86 -3.09 -1.90
CA ASP A 126 -10.57 -3.17 -3.18
C ASP A 126 -9.65 -3.59 -4.33
N PHE A 127 -8.41 -3.11 -4.34
CA PHE A 127 -7.39 -3.55 -5.30
C PHE A 127 -7.11 -5.05 -5.19
N LEU A 128 -6.96 -5.58 -3.97
CA LEU A 128 -6.75 -7.01 -3.75
C LEU A 128 -7.95 -7.85 -4.21
N VAL A 129 -9.18 -7.37 -3.97
CA VAL A 129 -10.40 -8.01 -4.47
C VAL A 129 -10.42 -8.05 -6.00
N ASN A 130 -10.08 -6.94 -6.64
CA ASN A 130 -9.96 -6.88 -8.09
C ASN A 130 -8.89 -7.85 -8.61
N CYS A 131 -7.73 -7.94 -7.97
CA CYS A 131 -6.69 -8.91 -8.34
C CYS A 131 -7.20 -10.35 -8.24
N VAL A 132 -7.94 -10.71 -7.19
CA VAL A 132 -8.55 -12.03 -7.05
C VAL A 132 -9.56 -12.30 -8.17
N ASN A 133 -10.40 -11.33 -8.52
CA ASN A 133 -11.41 -11.46 -9.57
C ASN A 133 -10.79 -11.64 -10.97
N MET A 134 -9.54 -11.18 -11.16
CA MET A 134 -8.77 -11.39 -12.39
C MET A 134 -8.10 -12.76 -12.46
N LEU A 135 -8.16 -13.57 -11.39
CA LEU A 135 -7.68 -14.94 -11.44
C LEU A 135 -8.73 -15.87 -12.07
N GLU A 136 -8.22 -16.91 -12.72
CA GLU A 136 -8.95 -18.03 -13.29
C GLU A 136 -8.35 -19.33 -12.78
N CYS A 137 -9.22 -20.24 -12.35
CA CYS A 137 -8.83 -21.55 -11.85
C CYS A 137 -8.94 -22.57 -13.00
N ASN A 138 -7.80 -22.98 -13.54
CA ASN A 138 -7.73 -24.06 -14.48
C ASN A 138 -7.65 -25.38 -13.71
N SER A 139 -8.70 -26.20 -13.80
CA SER A 139 -8.73 -27.51 -13.14
C SER A 139 -8.10 -28.56 -14.05
N TYR A 140 -6.99 -29.16 -13.61
CA TYR A 140 -6.33 -30.27 -14.27
C TYR A 140 -6.48 -31.57 -13.46
N PRO A 141 -6.32 -32.75 -14.08
CA PRO A 141 -6.33 -34.04 -13.36
C PRO A 141 -5.30 -34.14 -12.23
N ALA A 142 -4.21 -33.36 -12.29
CA ALA A 142 -3.14 -33.31 -11.30
C ALA A 142 -3.34 -32.23 -10.21
N GLY A 143 -4.39 -31.41 -10.30
CA GLY A 143 -4.68 -30.31 -9.38
C GLY A 143 -5.20 -29.06 -10.07
N SER A 144 -5.63 -28.09 -9.27
CA SER A 144 -6.07 -26.77 -9.75
C SER A 144 -4.89 -25.80 -9.86
N GLU A 145 -4.77 -25.12 -10.98
CA GLU A 145 -3.77 -24.07 -11.21
C GLU A 145 -4.46 -22.72 -11.40
N TRP A 146 -4.09 -21.74 -10.59
CA TRP A 146 -4.62 -20.38 -10.72
C TRP A 146 -3.71 -19.54 -11.60
N LYS A 147 -4.28 -18.96 -12.64
CA LYS A 147 -3.59 -18.05 -13.55
C LYS A 147 -4.35 -16.75 -13.67
N LEU A 148 -3.65 -15.68 -14.03
CA LEU A 148 -4.31 -14.45 -14.45
C LEU A 148 -5.08 -14.73 -15.74
N ARG A 149 -6.32 -14.25 -15.83
CA ARG A 149 -7.08 -14.25 -17.08
C ARG A 149 -6.25 -13.52 -18.13
N GLN A 150 -6.00 -14.17 -19.26
CA GLN A 150 -5.25 -13.54 -20.35
C GLN A 150 -5.96 -12.24 -20.73
N ILE A 151 -5.17 -11.15 -20.82
CA ILE A 151 -5.58 -9.76 -21.11
C ILE A 151 -5.92 -8.95 -19.84
N SER A 152 -4.89 -8.38 -19.23
CA SER A 152 -5.02 -7.19 -18.40
C SER A 152 -3.84 -6.28 -18.69
N ASN A 153 -4.13 -5.08 -19.20
CA ASN A 153 -3.17 -3.98 -19.19
C ASN A 153 -3.11 -3.30 -17.81
N ASP A 154 -3.95 -3.72 -16.87
CA ASP A 154 -3.96 -3.20 -15.51
C ASP A 154 -2.90 -3.90 -14.65
N VAL A 155 -2.32 -3.15 -13.72
CA VAL A 155 -1.45 -3.69 -12.68
C VAL A 155 -2.21 -4.74 -11.87
N THR A 156 -1.61 -5.93 -11.75
CA THR A 156 -2.21 -7.08 -11.07
C THR A 156 -1.15 -7.85 -10.30
N LEU A 157 -1.58 -8.74 -9.42
CA LEU A 157 -0.73 -9.56 -8.56
C LEU A 157 -0.89 -11.04 -8.89
N SER A 158 0.18 -11.81 -8.76
CA SER A 158 0.09 -13.27 -8.80
C SER A 158 -0.71 -13.78 -7.60
N ARG A 159 -1.26 -15.00 -7.71
CA ARG A 159 -1.95 -15.66 -6.60
C ARG A 159 -1.10 -15.64 -5.32
N ASP A 160 0.16 -16.02 -5.40
CA ASP A 160 1.03 -16.11 -4.22
C ASP A 160 1.27 -14.74 -3.57
N ALA A 161 1.39 -13.68 -4.38
CA ALA A 161 1.47 -12.32 -3.88
C ALA A 161 0.17 -11.93 -3.16
N ILE A 162 -1.00 -12.18 -3.77
CA ILE A 162 -2.31 -11.90 -3.17
C ILE A 162 -2.45 -12.61 -1.82
N LEU A 163 -2.14 -13.92 -1.76
CA LEU A 163 -2.20 -14.69 -0.52
C LEU A 163 -1.27 -14.11 0.54
N ASN A 164 -0.06 -13.69 0.17
CA ASN A 164 0.89 -13.05 1.08
C ASN A 164 0.34 -11.72 1.63
N HIS A 165 -0.29 -10.90 0.79
CA HIS A 165 -0.92 -9.66 1.22
C HIS A 165 -2.06 -9.90 2.22
N TYR A 166 -2.95 -10.86 1.96
CA TYR A 166 -4.01 -11.20 2.91
C TYR A 166 -3.46 -11.79 4.22
N LYS A 167 -2.42 -12.64 4.16
CA LYS A 167 -1.75 -13.12 5.38
C LYS A 167 -1.23 -11.98 6.24
N CYS A 168 -0.60 -10.98 5.62
CA CYS A 168 -0.15 -9.80 6.35
C CYS A 168 -1.32 -9.00 6.92
N LEU A 169 -2.38 -8.70 6.15
CA LEU A 169 -3.53 -7.96 6.67
C LEU A 169 -4.16 -8.66 7.89
N LEU A 170 -4.21 -10.00 7.88
CA LEU A 170 -4.77 -10.83 8.94
C LEU A 170 -3.80 -11.16 10.11
N SER A 171 -2.56 -10.69 10.07
CA SER A 171 -1.50 -11.20 10.99
C SER A 171 -1.52 -10.63 12.41
N ALA A 172 -2.21 -9.51 12.66
CA ALA A 172 -2.27 -8.86 13.97
C ALA A 172 -3.70 -8.51 14.32
N ASN A 173 -4.10 -8.64 15.59
CA ASN A 173 -5.48 -8.40 16.01
C ASN A 173 -5.77 -6.90 16.21
N ASP A 174 -5.82 -6.16 15.10
CA ASP A 174 -6.10 -4.73 15.01
C ASP A 174 -7.31 -4.44 14.09
N ASP A 175 -7.69 -3.16 13.95
CA ASP A 175 -8.84 -2.73 13.16
C ASP A 175 -8.73 -3.15 11.68
N VAL A 176 -7.53 -3.11 11.11
CA VAL A 176 -7.28 -3.57 9.73
C VAL A 176 -7.58 -5.06 9.61
N CYS A 177 -7.14 -5.88 10.56
CA CYS A 177 -7.47 -7.29 10.55
C CYS A 177 -8.95 -7.55 10.74
N HIS A 178 -9.62 -6.84 11.65
CA HIS A 178 -11.07 -6.98 11.85
C HIS A 178 -11.85 -6.63 10.58
N ALA A 179 -11.56 -5.48 9.97
CA ALA A 179 -12.16 -5.06 8.72
C ALA A 179 -11.87 -6.05 7.58
N THR A 180 -10.66 -6.61 7.52
CA THR A 180 -10.28 -7.60 6.49
C THR A 180 -11.08 -8.88 6.66
N ARG A 181 -11.24 -9.38 7.90
CA ARG A 181 -12.04 -10.57 8.20
C ARG A 181 -13.51 -10.37 7.81
N GLU A 182 -14.10 -9.23 8.16
CA GLU A 182 -15.48 -8.92 7.80
C GLU A 182 -15.68 -8.87 6.27
N ASN A 183 -14.75 -8.23 5.55
CA ASN A 183 -14.81 -8.19 4.10
C ASN A 183 -14.68 -9.60 3.48
N LEU A 184 -13.77 -10.44 3.98
CA LEU A 184 -13.61 -11.82 3.52
C LEU A 184 -14.88 -12.66 3.74
N LEU A 185 -15.50 -12.56 4.92
CA LEU A 185 -16.76 -13.26 5.20
C LEU A 185 -17.88 -12.83 4.23
N ARG A 186 -17.96 -11.53 3.93
CA ARG A 186 -18.89 -11.00 2.93
C ARG A 186 -18.60 -11.53 1.52
N LEU A 187 -17.33 -11.56 1.10
CA LEU A 187 -16.92 -12.04 -0.23
C LEU A 187 -17.16 -13.54 -0.41
N VAL A 188 -16.91 -14.36 0.62
CA VAL A 188 -17.23 -15.79 0.62
C VAL A 188 -18.73 -16.01 0.41
N ALA A 189 -19.58 -15.21 1.07
CA ALA A 189 -21.03 -15.28 0.92
C ALA A 189 -21.53 -14.87 -0.48
N GLN A 190 -20.77 -14.05 -1.22
CA GLN A 190 -21.15 -13.50 -2.53
C GLN A 190 -20.78 -14.39 -3.74
N GLY A 191 -19.93 -15.41 -3.57
CA GLY A 191 -19.70 -16.45 -4.58
C GLY A 191 -18.45 -16.27 -5.46
N ASN A 192 -17.34 -16.83 -4.98
CA ASN A 192 -16.22 -17.41 -5.75
C ASN A 192 -15.33 -18.19 -4.75
N THR A 193 -15.84 -19.33 -4.30
CA THR A 193 -15.51 -19.84 -2.97
C THR A 193 -14.10 -20.38 -2.83
N ALA A 194 -13.47 -20.93 -3.88
CA ALA A 194 -12.23 -21.69 -3.70
C ALA A 194 -11.05 -20.84 -3.17
N ILE A 195 -10.76 -19.69 -3.79
CA ILE A 195 -9.67 -18.81 -3.35
C ILE A 195 -10.04 -18.02 -2.10
N TRP A 196 -11.31 -17.59 -1.98
CA TRP A 196 -11.77 -16.89 -0.78
C TRP A 196 -11.76 -17.80 0.45
N ASN A 197 -12.11 -19.08 0.31
CA ASN A 197 -12.01 -20.08 1.38
C ASN A 197 -10.55 -20.38 1.74
N GLU A 198 -9.66 -20.43 0.75
CA GLU A 198 -8.23 -20.57 1.03
C GLU A 198 -7.70 -19.39 1.86
N ILE A 199 -8.05 -18.16 1.48
CA ILE A 199 -7.67 -16.97 2.26
C ILE A 199 -8.29 -17.01 3.65
N LEU A 200 -9.57 -17.40 3.77
CA LEU A 200 -10.27 -17.54 5.05
C LEU A 200 -9.57 -18.54 5.99
N SER A 201 -8.91 -19.56 5.45
CA SER A 201 -8.17 -20.54 6.25
C SER A 201 -6.99 -19.94 7.04
N PHE A 202 -6.53 -18.72 6.69
CA PHE A 202 -5.49 -18.01 7.44
C PHE A 202 -5.98 -17.41 8.76
N ILE A 203 -7.30 -17.40 9.00
CA ILE A 203 -7.91 -16.84 10.22
C ILE A 203 -7.89 -17.84 11.40
N ALA A 204 -7.47 -19.10 11.15
CA ALA A 204 -7.47 -20.19 12.13
C ALA A 204 -6.64 -19.92 13.40
#